data_AF-A0A522AH39-F1
#
_entry.id   AF-A0A522AH39-F1
#
_cell.length_a   1.000
_cell.length_b   1.000
_cell.length_c   1.000
_cell.angle_alpha   90.00
_cell.angle_beta   90.00
_cell.angle_gamma   90.00
#
_symmetry.space_group_name_H-M   'P 1'
#
loop_
_entity.id
_entity.type
_entity.pdbx_description
1 polymer ?
#
loop_
_entity_poly.entity_id
_entity_poly.type
_entity_poly.pdbx_seq_one_letter_code
_entity_poly.pdbx_strand_id
1 'polypeptide(L)' 'MLAYQRDFIDLAVSREALLFGEFKLKSGRMSPYFFNAGRFCDGASLNVLGACYA' A
#
# COMPACT_ATOMS: atom_id res chain seq x y z
N MET A 1 -12.08 11.99 2.84
CA MET A 1 -11.45 10.87 2.12
C MET A 1 -12.46 10.33 1.14
N LEU A 2 -12.10 10.20 -0.14
CA LEU A 2 -12.96 9.62 -1.17
C LEU A 2 -13.00 8.09 -1.01
N ALA A 3 -14.04 7.43 -1.54
CA ALA A 3 -14.24 5.99 -1.37
C ALA A 3 -13.02 5.18 -1.85
N TYR A 4 -12.54 5.45 -3.07
CA TYR A 4 -11.38 4.75 -3.63
C TYR A 4 -10.10 4.89 -2.79
N GLN A 5 -9.94 5.99 -2.04
CA GLN A 5 -8.79 6.17 -1.17
C GLN A 5 -8.86 5.23 0.04
N ARG A 6 -10.08 4.95 0.54
CA ARG A 6 -10.28 3.96 1.61
C ARG A 6 -9.98 2.57 1.10
N ASP A 7 -10.57 2.22 -0.04
CA ASP A 7 -10.43 0.91 -0.64
C ASP A 7 -8.95 0.61 -0.96
N PHE A 8 -8.19 1.62 -1.40
CA PHE A 8 -6.76 1.51 -1.64
C PHE A 8 -5.97 1.22 -0.35
N ILE A 9 -6.25 1.95 0.74
CA ILE A 9 -5.57 1.75 2.03
C ILE A 9 -5.94 0.37 2.62
N ASP A 10 -7.21 0.00 2.57
CA ASP A 10 -7.69 -1.29 3.06
C ASP A 10 -7.07 -2.45 2.27
N LEU A 11 -6.99 -2.34 0.93
CA LEU A 11 -6.25 -3.27 0.10
C LEU A 11 -4.77 -3.32 0.50
N ALA A 12 -4.13 -2.16 0.69
CA ALA A 12 -2.71 -2.10 1.05
C ALA A 12 -2.40 -2.78 2.38
N VAL A 13 -3.25 -2.61 3.39
CA VAL A 13 -3.12 -3.31 4.67
C VAL A 13 -3.38 -4.81 4.50
N SER A 14 -4.44 -5.20 3.78
CA SER A 14 -4.79 -6.61 3.58
C SER A 14 -3.73 -7.43 2.83
N ARG A 15 -2.96 -6.77 1.96
CA ARG A 15 -1.88 -7.39 1.17
C ARG A 15 -0.50 -7.22 1.79
N GLU A 16 -0.41 -6.69 3.00
CA GLU A 16 0.87 -6.35 3.66
C GLU A 16 1.76 -5.42 2.80
N ALA A 17 1.12 -4.66 1.89
CA ALA A 17 1.78 -3.61 1.13
C ALA A 17 2.02 -2.39 2.02
N LEU A 18 1.17 -2.14 3.02
CA LEU A 18 1.35 -1.12 4.05
C LEU A 18 1.60 -1.78 5.40
N LEU A 19 2.77 -1.55 5.97
CA LEU A 19 3.17 -2.07 7.28
C LEU A 19 3.46 -0.92 8.25
N PHE A 20 3.18 -1.12 9.54
CA PHE A 20 3.47 -0.18 10.62
C PHE A 20 4.52 -0.75 11.56
N GLY A 21 5.43 0.09 12.04
CA GLY A 21 6.62 -0.32 12.80
C GLY A 21 7.80 0.61 12.53
N GLU A 22 9.02 0.23 12.90
CA GLU A 22 10.21 1.06 12.64
C GLU A 22 10.95 0.61 11.39
N PHE A 23 11.00 1.48 10.38
CA PHE A 23 11.66 1.19 9.11
C PHE A 23 12.69 2.28 8.77
N LYS A 24 13.90 1.86 8.42
CA LYS A 24 14.92 2.76 7.87
C LYS A 24 14.73 2.88 6.35
N LEU A 25 14.36 4.08 5.90
CA LEU A 25 14.16 4.35 4.46
C LEU A 25 15.50 4.51 3.73
N LYS A 26 15.47 4.44 2.39
CA LYS A 26 16.64 4.67 1.53
C LYS A 26 17.32 6.02 1.78
N SER A 27 16.55 7.04 2.19
CA SER A 27 17.08 8.35 2.56
C SER A 27 17.76 8.38 3.94
N GLY A 28 17.82 7.27 4.66
CA GLY A 28 18.32 7.17 6.04
C GLY A 28 17.32 7.59 7.12
N ARG A 29 16.14 8.12 6.75
CA ARG A 29 15.09 8.51 7.71
C ARG A 29 14.47 7.27 8.37
N MET A 30 14.17 7.37 9.65
CA MET A 30 13.32 6.40 10.35
C MET A 30 11.85 6.75 10.09
N SER A 31 11.07 5.78 9.65
CA SER A 31 9.65 5.93 9.32
C SER A 31 8.83 4.98 10.18
N PRO A 32 7.68 5.42 10.72
CA PRO A 32 6.77 4.58 11.49
C PRO A 32 5.94 3.63 10.61
N TYR A 33 6.13 3.68 9.29
CA TYR A 33 5.48 2.79 8.32
C TYR A 33 6.38 2.55 7.10
N PHE A 34 6.09 1.48 6.37
CA PHE A 34 6.70 1.17 5.09
C PHE A 34 5.64 0.77 4.08
N PHE A 35 5.83 1.20 2.83
CA PHE A 35 4.92 0.88 1.73
C PHE A 35 5.67 0.14 0.62
N ASN A 36 5.17 -1.04 0.23
CA ASN A 36 5.71 -1.88 -0.83
C ASN A 36 4.62 -2.25 -1.83
N ALA A 37 4.54 -1.49 -2.93
CA ALA A 37 3.61 -1.78 -4.03
C ALA A 37 3.85 -3.14 -4.70
N GLY A 38 5.05 -3.71 -4.59
CA GLY A 38 5.37 -5.03 -5.14
C GLY A 38 4.60 -6.18 -4.46
N ARG A 39 3.93 -5.92 -3.34
CA ARG A 39 3.02 -6.88 -2.69
C ARG A 39 1.69 -7.06 -3.41
N PHE A 40 1.33 -6.16 -4.33
CA PHE A 40 0.18 -6.32 -5.22
C PHE A 40 0.56 -7.22 -6.41
N CYS A 41 0.88 -8.49 -6.14
CA CYS A 41 1.42 -9.43 -7.13
C CYS A 41 0.39 -10.39 -7.73
N ASP A 42 -0.90 -10.24 -7.41
CA ASP A 42 -1.99 -11.05 -7.94
C ASP A 42 -2.99 -10.23 -8.77
N GLY A 43 -3.73 -10.91 -9.66
CA GLY A 43 -4.66 -10.28 -10.59
C GLY A 43 -5.80 -9.53 -9.92
N ALA A 44 -6.30 -9.98 -8.76
CA ALA A 44 -7.36 -9.29 -8.04
C ALA A 44 -6.84 -7.97 -7.45
N SER A 45 -5.64 -7.99 -6.87
CA SER A 45 -4.97 -6.79 -6.36
C SER A 45 -4.71 -5.77 -7.47
N LEU A 46 -4.24 -6.20 -8.64
CA LEU A 46 -4.00 -5.31 -9.79
C LEU A 46 -5.28 -4.70 -10.35
N ASN A 47 -6.39 -5.45 -10.37
CA ASN A 47 -7.68 -4.92 -10.83
C ASN A 47 -8.20 -3.80 -9.92
N VAL A 48 -8.16 -4.01 -8.60
CA VAL A 48 -8.57 -2.98 -7.62
C VAL A 48 -7.63 -1.77 -7.68
N LEU A 49 -6.32 -2.00 -7.80
CA LEU A 49 -5.34 -0.94 -7.96
C LEU A 49 -5.62 -0.10 -9.22
N GLY A 50 -5.90 -0.74 -10.35
CA GLY A 50 -6.28 -0.05 -11.59
C GLY A 50 -7.52 0.83 -11.43
N ALA A 51 -8.55 0.32 -10.75
CA ALA A 51 -9.77 1.09 -10.47
C ALA A 51 -9.52 2.30 -9.56
N CYS A 52 -8.54 2.23 -8.66
CA CYS A 52 -8.19 3.35 -7.77
C CYS A 52 -7.36 4.46 -8.47
N TYR A 53 -6.76 4.17 -9.63
CA TYR A 53 -5.89 5.10 -10.37
C TYR A 53 -6.55 5.72 -11.62
N ALA A 54 -7.70 5.17 -12.06
CA ALA A 54 -8.49 5.68 -13.18
C ALA A 54 -9.21 6.99 -12.83
#